data_AF-A0A4Q4BPH4-F1
#
_entry.id   AF-A0A4Q4BPH4-F1
#
_cell.length_a   1.000
_cell.length_b   1.000
_cell.length_c   1.000
_cell.angle_alpha   90.00
_cell.angle_beta   90.00
_cell.angle_gamma   90.00
#
_symmetry.space_group_name_H-M   'P 1'
#
loop_
_entity.id
_entity.type
_entity.pdbx_description
1 polymer ?
#
loop_
_entity_poly.entity_id
_entity_poly.type
_entity_poly.pdbx_seq_one_letter_code
_entity_poly.pdbx_strand_id
1 'polypeptide(L)' 'PGRVFSREQLLDLVWGRDIYVDTRTVDVHVGRLRKNLMQHGGPDPVRTVRGAGYSLG' A
#
# COMPACT_ATOMS: atom_id res chain seq x y z
N PRO A 1 13.51 -4.00 -10.57
CA PRO A 1 13.16 -2.87 -9.68
C PRO A 1 11.71 -2.43 -9.91
N GLY A 2 10.83 -2.65 -8.93
CA GLY A 2 9.40 -2.33 -9.03
C GLY A 2 9.11 -0.83 -8.91
N ARG A 3 8.04 -0.37 -9.58
CA ARG A 3 7.53 1.01 -9.47
C ARG A 3 7.10 1.29 -8.02
N VAL A 4 7.50 2.47 -7.51
CA VAL A 4 7.04 2.96 -6.22
C VAL A 4 5.80 3.82 -6.44
N PHE A 5 4.77 3.58 -5.64
CA PHE A 5 3.56 4.38 -5.58
C PHE A 5 3.52 5.15 -4.25
N SER A 6 3.25 6.46 -4.31
CA SER A 6 3.02 7.26 -3.11
C SER A 6 1.69 6.91 -2.45
N ARG A 7 1.48 7.34 -1.21
CA ARG A 7 0.21 7.12 -0.51
C ARG A 7 -0.93 7.82 -1.22
N GLU A 8 -0.69 9.04 -1.69
CA GLU A 8 -1.65 9.84 -2.45
C GLU A 8 -2.01 9.14 -3.77
N GLN A 9 -1.01 8.60 -4.49
CA GLN A 9 -1.28 7.84 -5.71
C GLN A 9 -2.12 6.59 -5.44
N LEU A 10 -1.81 5.84 -4.39
CA LEU A 10 -2.61 4.66 -4.01
C LEU A 10 -4.02 5.05 -3.58
N LEU A 11 -4.16 6.19 -2.90
CA LEU A 11 -5.45 6.70 -2.48
C LEU A 11 -6.32 7.06 -3.70
N ASP A 12 -5.78 7.89 -4.60
CA ASP A 12 -6.45 8.30 -5.83
C ASP A 12 -6.84 7.11 -6.72
N LEU A 13 -5.99 6.09 -6.82
CA LEU A 13 -6.23 4.92 -7.67
C LEU A 13 -7.30 3.96 -7.11
N VAL A 14 -7.40 3.83 -5.79
CA VAL A 14 -8.31 2.86 -5.16
C VAL A 14 -9.67 3.48 -4.82
N TRP A 15 -9.66 4.73 -4.38
CA TRP A 15 -10.84 5.42 -3.86
C TRP A 15 -11.30 6.56 -4.77
N GLY A 16 -10.45 7.06 -5.66
CA GLY A 16 -10.76 8.26 -6.45
C GLY A 16 -10.65 9.54 -5.63
N ARG A 17 -10.96 10.67 -6.26
CA ARG A 17 -10.72 12.02 -5.70
C ARG A 17 -11.87 12.56 -4.85
N ASP A 18 -13.02 11.90 -4.88
CA ASP A 18 -14.25 12.39 -4.24
C ASP A 18 -14.41 11.91 -2.79
N ILE A 19 -13.36 11.32 -2.21
CA ILE A 19 -13.38 10.85 -0.83
C ILE A 19 -12.33 11.57 0.01
N TYR A 20 -12.78 12.20 1.10
CA TYR A 20 -11.92 12.73 2.16
C TYR A 20 -11.41 11.58 3.03
N VAL A 21 -10.47 10.81 2.48
CA VAL A 21 -9.78 9.74 3.20
C VAL A 21 -8.33 10.19 3.43
N ASP A 22 -7.83 10.03 4.65
CA ASP A 22 -6.44 10.33 4.96
C ASP A 22 -5.50 9.27 4.36
N THR A 23 -4.32 9.69 3.90
CA THR A 23 -3.20 8.81 3.50
C THR A 23 -2.86 7.72 4.53
N ARG A 24 -3.14 7.94 5.82
CA ARG A 24 -3.02 6.93 6.90
C ARG A 24 -3.92 5.71 6.70
N THR A 25 -5.05 5.87 6.02
CA THR A 25 -5.93 4.76 5.64
C THR A 25 -5.20 3.79 4.71
N VAL A 26 -4.37 4.30 3.80
CA VAL A 26 -3.53 3.45 2.92
C VAL A 26 -2.66 2.52 3.75
N ASP A 27 -2.02 3.03 4.81
CA ASP A 27 -1.15 2.22 5.68
C ASP A 27 -1.93 1.07 6.34
N VAL A 28 -3.17 1.34 6.80
CA VAL A 28 -4.04 0.32 7.41
C VAL A 28 -4.42 -0.76 6.40
N HIS A 29 -4.81 -0.36 5.19
CA HIS A 29 -5.17 -1.31 4.13
C HIS A 29 -3.97 -2.13 3.66
N VAL A 30 -2.79 -1.52 3.52
CA VAL A 30 -1.54 -2.24 3.21
C VAL A 30 -1.21 -3.24 4.31
N GLY A 31 -1.34 -2.86 5.59
CA GLY A 31 -1.09 -3.77 6.71
C GLY A 31 -2.03 -4.99 6.72
N ARG A 32 -3.31 -4.80 6.40
CA ARG A 32 -4.29 -5.90 6.25
C ARG A 32 -3.97 -6.77 5.04
N LEU A 33 -3.62 -6.16 3.92
CA LEU A 33 -3.22 -6.86 2.70
C LEU A 33 -2.01 -7.76 2.95
N ARG A 34 -0.95 -7.25 3.59
CA ARG A 34 0.23 -8.05 3.97
C ARG A 34 -0.15 -9.28 4.78
N LYS A 35 -0.98 -9.11 5.83
CA LYS A 35 -1.43 -10.23 6.65
C LYS A 35 -2.13 -11.31 5.83
N ASN A 36 -3.04 -10.90 4.94
CA ASN A 36 -3.76 -11.84 4.08
C ASN A 36 -2.82 -12.55 3.08
N LEU A 37 -1.87 -11.84 2.47
CA LEU A 37 -0.93 -12.41 1.50
C LEU A 37 0.06 -13.38 2.16
N MET A 38 0.48 -13.09 3.40
CA MET A 38 1.46 -13.88 4.14
C MET A 38 0.82 -15.00 4.98
N GLN A 39 -0.52 -15.13 5.00
CA GLN A 39 -1.23 -16.04 5.90
C GLN A 39 -0.85 -17.53 5.70
N HIS A 40 -0.32 -17.89 4.53
CA HIS A 40 0.13 -19.25 4.20
C HIS A 40 1.66 -19.43 4.25
N GLY A 41 2.38 -18.51 4.89
CA GLY A 41 3.85 -18.60 5.08
C GLY A 41 4.68 -18.08 3.90
N GLY A 42 4.07 -17.35 2.96
CA GLY A 42 4.79 -16.67 1.88
C GLY A 42 5.59 -15.44 2.36
N PRO A 43 6.61 -14.99 1.60
CA PRO A 43 7.34 -13.75 1.91
C PRO A 43 6.42 -12.52 1.79
N ASP A 44 6.80 -11.41 2.44
CA ASP A 44 6.10 -10.13 2.27
C ASP A 44 6.33 -9.60 0.85
N PRO A 45 5.29 -9.53 0.00
CA PRO A 45 5.43 -9.06 -1.38
C PRO A 45 5.38 -7.53 -1.49
N VAL A 46 5.09 -6.82 -0.40
CA VAL A 46 4.95 -5.37 -0.37
C VAL A 46 6.13 -4.75 0.37
N ARG A 47 6.96 -3.99 -0.33
CA ARG A 47 8.08 -3.26 0.26
C ARG A 47 7.69 -1.83 0.63
N THR A 48 8.05 -1.43 1.85
CA THR A 48 7.94 -0.03 2.30
C THR A 48 9.17 0.75 1.82
N VAL A 49 8.98 1.80 1.03
CA VAL A 49 10.02 2.77 0.68
C VAL A 49 9.84 4.00 1.55
N ARG A 50 10.66 4.13 2.60
CA ARG A 50 10.52 5.19 3.61
C ARG A 50 10.55 6.58 2.94
N GLY A 51 9.54 7.40 3.25
CA GLY A 51 9.38 8.74 2.66
C GLY A 51 8.80 8.76 1.24
N ALA A 52 8.68 7.62 0.55
CA ALA A 52 8.18 7.57 -0.83
C ALA A 52 6.86 6.82 -0.97
N GLY A 53 6.65 5.71 -0.25
CA GLY A 53 5.41 4.92 -0.32
C GLY A 53 5.67 3.42 -0.40
N TYR A 54 5.02 2.73 -1.35
CA TYR A 54 5.02 1.27 -1.45
C TYR A 54 5.38 0.79 -2.85
N SER A 55 6.05 -0.36 -2.93
CA SER A 55 6.30 -1.07 -4.18
C SER A 55 6.02 -2.56 -4.02
N LEU A 56 5.68 -3.24 -5.11
CA LEU A 56 5.72 -4.70 -5.16
C LEU A 56 7.16 -5.18 -5.37
N GLY A 57 7.55 -6.23 -4.65
CA GLY A 57 8.84 -6.92 -4.78
C GLY A 57 9.76 -6.79 -3.58
#